data_AF-A0A7C1HGS8-F1
#
_entry.id   AF-A0A7C1HGS8-F1
#
_cell.length_a   1.000
_cell.length_b   1.000
_cell.length_c   1.000
_cell.angle_alpha   90.00
_cell.angle_beta   90.00
_cell.angle_gamma   90.00
#
_symmetry.space_group_name_H-M   'P 1'
#
loop_
_entity.id
_entity.type
_entity.pdbx_description
1 polymer ?
#
loop_
_entity_poly.entity_id
_entity_poly.type
_entity_poly.pdbx_seq_one_letter_code
_entity_poly.pdbx_strand_id
1 'polypeptide(L)' 'MMGKPIISGTRITVELILEKLAAGETLEQVLEAHPPRLTQEAIQAALAFATEALRADVVYPLPEMTR' A
#
# COMPACT_ATOMS: atom_id res chain seq x y z
N MET A 1 14.67 -5.99 2.59
CA MET A 1 13.50 -5.21 3.06
C MET A 1 14.02 -4.08 3.94
N MET A 2 14.56 -3.02 3.31
CA MET A 2 15.03 -1.81 4.00
C MET A 2 13.81 -1.01 4.46
N GLY A 3 13.33 -1.22 5.70
CA GLY A 3 12.31 -0.39 6.35
C GLY A 3 10.88 -0.41 5.78
N LYS A 4 10.63 -1.06 4.64
CA LYS A 4 9.30 -1.09 4.02
C LYS A 4 8.30 -1.87 4.90
N PRO A 5 7.08 -1.35 5.11
CA PRO A 5 6.02 -2.03 5.85
C PRO A 5 5.61 -3.33 5.15
N ILE A 6 5.41 -4.38 5.94
CA ILE A 6 5.05 -5.73 5.47
C ILE A 6 3.79 -6.23 6.15
N ILE A 7 3.06 -7.12 5.49
CA ILE A 7 1.96 -7.86 6.12
C ILE A 7 2.53 -8.82 7.15
N SER A 8 2.02 -8.75 8.39
CA SER A 8 2.43 -9.59 9.52
C SER A 8 2.46 -11.08 9.16
N GLY A 9 3.57 -11.76 9.49
CA GLY A 9 3.75 -13.20 9.19
C GLY A 9 4.09 -13.52 7.73
N THR A 10 4.31 -12.49 6.91
CA THR A 10 4.66 -12.64 5.49
C THR A 10 5.92 -11.85 5.13
N ARG A 11 6.39 -11.98 3.89
CA ARG A 11 7.37 -11.07 3.28
C ARG A 11 6.75 -10.18 2.19
N ILE A 12 5.43 -10.07 2.19
CA ILE A 12 4.66 -9.28 1.24
C ILE A 12 4.67 -7.83 1.75
N THR A 13 5.22 -6.92 0.95
CA THR A 13 5.23 -5.50 1.28
C THR A 13 3.87 -4.88 1.01
N VAL A 14 3.52 -3.84 1.76
CA VAL A 14 2.34 -3.01 1.45
C VAL A 14 2.46 -2.43 0.03
N GLU A 15 3.67 -2.00 -0.34
CA GLU A 15 4.00 -1.49 -1.68
C GLU A 15 3.61 -2.48 -2.79
N LEU A 16 3.97 -3.78 -2.67
CA LEU A 16 3.65 -4.77 -3.69
C LEU A 16 2.13 -4.89 -3.91
N ILE A 17 1.35 -4.83 -2.83
CA ILE A 17 -0.12 -4.87 -2.92
C ILE A 17 -0.63 -3.65 -3.69
N LEU A 18 -0.12 -2.46 -3.37
CA LEU A 18 -0.49 -1.21 -4.05
C LEU A 18 -0.07 -1.22 -5.53
N GLU A 19 1.12 -1.71 -5.86
CA GLU A 19 1.62 -1.82 -7.23
C GLU A 19 0.70 -2.70 -8.10
N LYS A 20 0.28 -3.86 -7.57
CA LYS A 20 -0.63 -4.77 -8.27
C LYS A 20 -2.00 -4.16 -8.52
N LEU A 21 -2.59 -3.55 -7.48
CA LEU A 21 -3.87 -2.86 -7.60
C LEU A 21 -3.77 -1.67 -8.57
N ALA A 22 -2.68 -0.91 -8.54
CA ALA A 22 -2.44 0.19 -9.47
C ALA A 22 -2.23 -0.27 -10.91
N ALA A 23 -1.68 -1.48 -11.11
CA ALA A 23 -1.58 -2.13 -12.43
C ALA A 23 -2.92 -2.64 -12.96
N GLY A 24 -4.01 -2.51 -12.19
CA GLY A 24 -5.36 -2.94 -12.58
C GLY A 24 -5.70 -4.38 -12.23
N GLU A 25 -4.86 -5.06 -11.42
CA GLU A 25 -5.23 -6.38 -10.89
C GLU A 25 -6.43 -6.26 -9.95
N THR A 26 -7.36 -7.22 -10.02
CA THR A 26 -8.48 -7.28 -9.08
C THR A 26 -8.03 -7.81 -7.72
N LEU A 27 -8.85 -7.58 -6.70
CA LEU A 27 -8.58 -8.07 -5.35
C LEU A 27 -8.38 -9.59 -5.32
N GLU A 28 -9.20 -10.32 -6.07
CA GLU A 28 -9.16 -11.78 -6.19
C GLU A 28 -7.84 -12.23 -6.82
N GLN A 29 -7.38 -11.57 -7.89
CA GLN A 29 -6.11 -11.89 -8.55
C GLN A 29 -4.91 -11.68 -7.61
N VAL A 30 -4.95 -10.60 -6.81
CA VAL A 30 -3.90 -10.33 -5.82
C VAL A 30 -3.86 -11.40 -4.73
N LEU A 31 -5.02 -11.86 -4.28
CA LEU A 31 -5.16 -12.95 -3.29
C LEU A 31 -4.67 -14.29 -3.87
N GLU A 32 -5.07 -14.63 -5.09
CA GLU A 32 -4.69 -15.86 -5.79
C GLU A 32 -3.19 -15.93 -6.11
N ALA A 33 -2.53 -14.78 -6.29
CA ALA A 33 -1.09 -14.72 -6.51
C ALA A 33 -0.26 -15.03 -5.26
N HIS A 34 -0.84 -14.92 -4.05
CA HIS A 34 -0.10 -15.08 -2.78
C HIS A 34 -0.76 -15.98 -1.71
N PRO A 35 -1.30 -17.17 -2.06
CA PRO A 35 -1.83 -18.11 -1.08
C PRO A 35 -0.70 -18.79 -0.29
N PRO A 36 -0.94 -19.21 0.98
CA PRO A 36 -2.15 -19.05 1.80
C PRO A 36 -2.09 -17.84 2.75
N ARG A 37 -1.11 -16.93 2.58
CA ARG A 37 -0.74 -15.97 3.64
C ARG A 37 -1.36 -14.58 3.47
N LEU A 38 -1.88 -14.28 2.29
CA LEU A 38 -2.57 -13.02 2.03
C LEU A 38 -4.08 -13.24 2.13
N THR A 39 -4.73 -12.50 3.03
CA THR A 39 -6.19 -12.50 3.20
C THR A 39 -6.77 -11.16 2.76
N GLN A 40 -8.10 -11.11 2.59
CA GLN A 40 -8.79 -9.88 2.26
C GLN A 40 -8.55 -8.80 3.34
N GLU A 41 -8.54 -9.18 4.61
CA GLU A 41 -8.28 -8.29 5.74
C GLU A 41 -6.86 -7.71 5.69
N ALA A 42 -5.87 -8.50 5.26
CA ALA A 42 -4.51 -8.03 5.10
C ALA A 42 -4.39 -6.97 4.00
N ILE A 43 -5.14 -7.13 2.89
CA ILE A 43 -5.18 -6.11 1.83
C ILE A 43 -5.86 -4.84 2.33
N GLN A 44 -6.96 -4.95 3.08
CA GLN A 44 -7.61 -3.78 3.69
C GLN A 44 -6.69 -3.06 4.68
N ALA A 45 -5.94 -3.80 5.51
CA ALA A 45 -4.94 -3.23 6.40
C ALA A 45 -3.82 -2.51 5.64
N ALA A 46 -3.39 -3.04 4.49
CA ALA A 46 -2.41 -2.39 3.63
C ALA A 46 -2.91 -1.05 3.08
N LEU A 47 -4.17 -1.00 2.63
CA LEU A 47 -4.81 0.22 2.13
C LEU A 47 -5.01 1.26 3.25
N ALA A 48 -5.43 0.82 4.44
CA ALA A 48 -5.56 1.69 5.61
C ALA A 48 -4.21 2.30 6.01
N PHE A 49 -3.17 1.46 6.11
CA PHE A 49 -1.81 1.92 6.38
C PHE A 49 -1.35 2.96 5.34
N ALA A 50 -1.58 2.71 4.04
CA ALA A 50 -1.21 3.64 2.98
C ALA A 50 -1.94 4.99 3.13
N THR A 51 -3.23 4.95 3.49
CA THR A 51 -4.02 6.17 3.74
C THR A 51 -3.48 6.96 4.93
N GLU A 52 -3.13 6.29 6.03
CA GLU A 52 -2.55 6.92 7.22
C GLU A 52 -1.16 7.49 6.95
N ALA A 53 -0.32 6.78 6.20
CA ALA A 53 1.00 7.24 5.81
C ALA A 53 0.92 8.54 4.98
N LEU A 54 -0.01 8.61 4.03
CA LEU A 54 -0.22 9.83 3.23
C LEU A 54 -0.77 11.02 4.06
N ARG A 55 -1.48 10.76 5.15
CA ARG A 55 -1.94 11.81 6.07
C ARG A 55 -0.86 12.30 7.02
N ALA A 56 0.12 11.45 7.31
CA ALA A 56 1.25 11.80 8.15
C ALA A 56 2.25 12.72 7.43
N ASP A 57 2.16 12.85 6.11
CA ASP A 57 3.01 13.75 5.35
C ASP A 57 2.65 15.22 5.62
N VAL A 58 3.68 15.96 6.05
CA VAL A 58 3.63 17.42 6.17
C VAL A 58 3.68 18.00 4.76
N VAL A 59 2.52 18.43 4.26
CA VAL A 59 2.44 19.18 3.00
C VAL A 59 2.99 20.59 3.24
N TYR A 60 4.14 20.89 2.65
CA TYR A 60 4.66 22.27 2.58
C TYR A 60 4.09 22.94 1.32
N PRO A 61 3.20 23.94 1.44
CA PRO A 61 2.74 24.67 0.28
C PRO A 61 3.93 25.37 -0.38
N LEU A 62 4.06 25.20 -1.70
CA LEU A 62 4.99 26.01 -2.48
C LEU A 62 4.43 27.44 -2.54
N PRO A 63 5.25 28.48 -2.36
CA PRO A 63 4.79 29.85 -2.50
C PRO A 63 4.21 30.05 -3.91
N GLU A 64 3.01 30.63 -3.99
CA GLU A 64 2.41 31.01 -5.26
C GLU A 64 3.40 31.92 -6.00
N MET A 65 3.86 31.46 -7.17
CA MET A 65 4.62 32.31 -8.07
C MET A 65 3.66 33.36 -8.62
N THR A 66 3.65 34.53 -7.99
CA THR A 66 2.95 35.71 -8.51
C THR A 66 3.51 36.00 -9.91
N ARG A 67 2.65 35.91 -10.92
CA ARG A 67 2.94 36.36 -12.29
C ARG A 67 2.77 37.86 -12.42
#